data_AF-A0A3L7R369-F1
#
_entry.id   AF-A0A3L7R369-F1
#
_cell.length_a   1.000
_cell.length_b   1.000
_cell.length_c   1.000
_cell.angle_alpha   90.00
_cell.angle_beta   90.00
_cell.angle_gamma   90.00
#
_symmetry.space_group_name_H-M   'P 1'
#
loop_
_entity.id
_entity.type
_entity.pdbx_description
1 polymer ?
#
loop_
_entity_poly.entity_id
_entity_poly.type
_entity_poly.pdbx_seq_one_letter_code
_entity_poly.pdbx_strand_id
1 'polypeptide(L)' 'STDDRGEVVLDAVIKGDTVREVLGYVEFDANQLVHRLRDSIEQAVREGRICDVQAGKFLKFYEEGLGGYTYLEEPSQD' A
#
# COMPACT_ATOMS: atom_id res chain seq x y z
N SER A 1 -0.15 22.16 20.57
CA SER A 1 -0.28 23.16 21.65
C SER A 1 -1.14 24.30 21.12
N THR A 2 -1.32 25.37 21.88
CA THR A 2 -2.00 26.58 21.41
C THR A 2 -1.03 27.74 21.60
N ASP A 3 -0.89 28.61 20.60
CA ASP A 3 -0.01 29.78 20.73
C ASP A 3 -0.61 30.86 21.64
N ASP A 4 0.16 31.93 21.87
CA ASP A 4 -0.24 33.06 22.72
C ASP A 4 -1.49 33.81 22.23
N ARG A 5 -1.98 33.51 21.03
CA ARG A 5 -3.19 34.10 20.41
C ARG A 5 -4.39 33.17 20.48
N GLY A 6 -4.24 31.96 21.04
CA GLY A 6 -5.32 30.98 21.11
C GLY A 6 -5.44 30.09 19.87
N GLU A 7 -4.50 30.17 18.92
CA GLU A 7 -4.54 29.39 17.68
C GLU A 7 -3.92 28.01 17.89
N VAL A 8 -4.53 26.97 17.30
CA VAL A 8 -4.05 25.60 17.42
C VAL A 8 -2.73 25.45 16.65
N VAL A 9 -1.66 25.12 17.38
CA VAL A 9 -0.35 24.80 16.83
C VAL A 9 -0.17 23.29 16.81
N LEU A 10 0.10 22.75 15.63
CA LEU A 10 0.44 21.35 15.44
C LEU A 10 1.94 21.17 15.69
N ASP A 11 2.30 20.72 16.90
CA ASP A 11 3.71 20.69 17.33
C ASP A 11 4.53 19.58 16.63
N ALA A 12 3.91 18.45 16.29
CA ALA A 12 4.56 17.36 15.58
C ALA A 12 3.53 16.46 14.88
N VAL A 13 3.80 16.12 13.63
CA VAL A 13 3.08 15.06 12.91
C VAL A 13 3.94 13.80 12.97
N ILE A 14 3.48 12.78 13.68
CA ILE A 14 4.08 11.45 13.63
C ILE A 14 3.43 10.73 12.46
N LYS A 15 4.20 10.48 11.40
CA LYS A 15 3.74 9.64 10.30
C LYS A 15 3.65 8.20 10.82
N GLY A 16 2.48 7.58 10.71
CA GLY A 16 2.34 6.15 10.99
C GLY A 16 3.11 5.30 9.97
N ASP A 17 3.30 4.03 10.30
CA ASP A 17 3.98 3.08 9.43
C ASP A 17 3.09 2.62 8.28
N THR A 18 3.73 2.34 7.15
CA THR A 18 3.15 1.68 5.99
C THR A 18 3.02 0.17 6.22
N VAL A 19 2.20 -0.50 5.42
CA VAL A 19 2.11 -1.96 5.43
C VAL A 19 3.48 -2.60 5.19
N ARG A 20 4.30 -2.03 4.29
CA ARG A 20 5.68 -2.47 4.04
C ARG A 20 6.56 -2.44 5.29
N GLU A 21 6.50 -1.36 6.07
CA GLU A 21 7.30 -1.21 7.28
C GLU A 21 6.88 -2.22 8.35
N VAL A 22 5.57 -2.41 8.53
CA VAL A 22 5.04 -3.40 9.48
C VAL A 22 5.39 -4.84 9.08
N LEU A 23 5.33 -5.17 7.79
CA LEU A 23 5.79 -6.47 7.29
C LEU A 23 7.29 -6.69 7.58
N GLY A 24 8.09 -5.63 7.54
CA GLY A 24 9.50 -5.69 7.92
C GLY A 24 9.73 -6.08 9.38
N TYR A 25 8.84 -5.68 10.29
CA TYR A 25 8.94 -6.03 11.72
C TYR A 25 8.82 -7.53 11.99
N VAL A 26 8.13 -8.25 11.11
CA VAL A 26 7.95 -9.71 11.16
C VAL A 26 8.79 -10.42 10.10
N GLU A 27 9.88 -9.79 9.66
CA GLU A 27 10.89 -10.36 8.77
C GLU A 27 10.38 -10.74 7.37
N PHE A 28 9.31 -10.11 6.89
CA PHE A 28 8.87 -10.24 5.51
C PHE A 28 9.55 -9.20 4.61
N ASP A 29 10.04 -9.66 3.46
CA ASP A 29 10.52 -8.79 2.38
C ASP A 29 9.39 -8.47 1.42
N ALA A 30 8.89 -7.24 1.48
CA ALA A 30 7.82 -6.76 0.61
C ALA A 30 8.17 -6.84 -0.89
N ASN A 31 9.45 -6.75 -1.28
CA ASN A 31 9.85 -6.91 -2.67
C ASN A 31 9.69 -8.36 -3.13
N GLN A 32 10.03 -9.33 -2.27
CA GLN A 32 9.77 -10.75 -2.56
C GLN A 32 8.27 -11.03 -2.70
N LEU A 33 7.41 -10.38 -1.91
CA LEU A 33 5.97 -10.52 -2.04
C LEU A 33 5.47 -10.00 -3.40
N VAL A 34 5.97 -8.84 -3.83
CA VAL A 34 5.67 -8.29 -5.17
C VAL A 34 6.14 -9.24 -6.27
N HIS A 35 7.33 -9.82 -6.15
CA HIS A 35 7.84 -10.80 -7.13
C HIS A 35 6.94 -12.04 -7.22
N ARG A 36 6.54 -12.63 -6.08
CA ARG A 36 5.62 -13.78 -6.08
C ARG A 36 4.26 -13.45 -6.70
N LEU A 37 3.76 -12.24 -6.49
CA LEU A 37 2.54 -11.78 -7.14
C LEU A 37 2.72 -11.64 -8.66
N ARG A 38 3.85 -11.09 -9.13
CA ARG A 38 4.18 -11.01 -10.56
C ARG A 38 4.16 -12.40 -11.20
N ASP A 39 4.83 -13.37 -10.62
CA ASP A 39 4.83 -14.76 -11.11
C ASP A 39 3.40 -15.34 -11.21
N SER A 40 2.58 -15.08 -10.19
CA SER A 40 1.18 -15.54 -10.16
C SER A 40 0.32 -14.88 -11.24
N ILE A 41 0.54 -13.59 -11.51
CA ILE A 41 -0.14 -12.82 -12.55
C ILE A 41 0.28 -13.31 -13.94
N GLU A 42 1.58 -13.51 -14.17
CA GLU A 42 2.10 -14.04 -15.43
C GLU A 42 1.48 -15.40 -15.77
N GLN A 43 1.36 -16.28 -14.77
CA GLN A 43 0.69 -17.56 -14.94
C GLN A 43 -0.80 -17.39 -15.27
N ALA A 44 -1.50 -16.47 -14.58
CA ALA A 44 -2.91 -16.19 -14.85
C ALA A 44 -3.17 -15.61 -16.25
N VAL A 45 -2.26 -14.76 -16.75
CA VAL A 45 -2.29 -14.24 -18.13
C VAL A 45 -2.08 -15.37 -19.13
N ARG A 46 -1.09 -16.25 -18.90
CA ARG A 46 -0.82 -17.42 -19.76
C ARG A 46 -2.02 -18.37 -19.86
N GLU A 47 -2.76 -18.52 -18.76
CA GLU A 47 -3.98 -19.33 -18.69
C GLU A 47 -5.22 -18.61 -19.24
N GLY A 48 -5.11 -17.34 -19.67
CA GLY A 48 -6.22 -16.55 -20.19
C GLY A 48 -7.25 -16.16 -19.13
N ARG A 49 -6.92 -16.20 -17.84
CA ARG A 49 -7.82 -15.83 -16.74
C ARG A 49 -7.95 -14.32 -16.58
N ILE A 50 -6.91 -13.57 -16.94
CA ILE A 50 -6.87 -12.10 -16.92
C ILE A 50 -6.10 -11.58 -18.15
N CYS A 51 -6.37 -10.36 -18.59
CA CYS A 51 -5.62 -9.69 -19.64
C CYS A 51 -4.52 -8.75 -19.11
N ASP A 52 -3.64 -8.28 -19.98
CA ASP A 52 -2.50 -7.40 -19.62
C ASP A 52 -2.93 -6.13 -18.88
N VAL A 53 -4.07 -5.55 -19.26
CA VAL A 53 -4.62 -4.36 -18.60
C VAL A 53 -5.04 -4.68 -17.15
N GLN A 54 -5.63 -5.85 -16.92
CA GLN A 54 -6.01 -6.29 -15.57
C GLN A 54 -4.76 -6.64 -14.75
N ALA A 55 -3.76 -7.27 -15.36
CA ALA A 55 -2.47 -7.55 -14.73
C ALA A 55 -1.78 -6.28 -14.22
N GLY A 56 -1.71 -5.24 -15.05
CA GLY A 56 -1.17 -3.94 -14.65
C GLY A 56 -1.94 -3.30 -13.49
N LYS A 57 -3.27 -3.37 -13.51
CA LYS A 57 -4.12 -2.88 -12.41
C LYS A 57 -3.87 -3.64 -11.11
N PHE A 58 -3.73 -4.96 -11.17
CA PHE A 58 -3.45 -5.79 -9.99
C PHE A 58 -2.09 -5.45 -9.36
N LEU A 59 -1.05 -5.31 -10.18
CA LEU A 59 0.28 -4.94 -9.68
C LEU A 59 0.27 -3.57 -9.02
N LYS A 60 -0.33 -2.58 -9.68
CA LYS A 60 -0.45 -1.23 -9.15
C LYS A 60 -1.21 -1.23 -7.82
N PHE A 61 -2.37 -1.88 -7.76
CA PHE A 61 -3.16 -1.99 -6.54
C PHE A 61 -2.38 -2.60 -5.38
N TYR A 62 -1.60 -3.65 -5.63
CA TYR A 62 -0.80 -4.30 -4.60
C TYR A 62 0.37 -3.43 -4.12
N GLU A 63 1.07 -2.76 -5.05
CA GLU A 63 2.16 -1.83 -4.72
C GLU A 63 1.65 -0.63 -3.92
N GLU A 64 0.47 -0.10 -4.28
CA GLU A 64 -0.22 0.97 -3.53
C GLU A 64 -0.60 0.49 -2.12
N GLY A 65 -1.19 -0.70 -1.98
CA GLY A 65 -1.52 -1.27 -0.67
C GLY A 65 -0.31 -1.48 0.23
N LEU A 66 0.85 -1.84 -0.32
CA LEU A 66 2.10 -1.96 0.45
C LEU A 66 2.65 -0.60 0.90
N GLY A 67 2.44 0.46 0.11
CA GLY A 67 2.85 1.83 0.42
C GLY A 67 1.84 2.60 1.26
N GLY A 68 0.63 2.09 1.41
CA GLY A 68 -0.46 2.68 2.18
C GLY A 68 -0.29 2.50 3.69
N TYR A 69 -1.07 3.27 4.44
CA TYR A 69 -1.19 3.10 5.87
C TYR A 69 -1.85 1.77 6.22
N THR A 70 -1.59 1.30 7.43
CA THR A 70 -2.10 0.01 7.93
C THR A 70 -3.60 0.02 8.23
N TYR A 71 -4.19 1.21 8.36
CA TYR A 71 -5.62 1.38 8.59
C TYR A 71 -6.39 1.47 7.27
N LEU A 72 -7.67 1.13 7.34
CA LEU A 72 -8.57 1.18 6.20
C LEU A 72 -8.79 2.62 5.74
N GLU A 73 -8.83 2.80 4.44
CA GLU A 73 -9.25 4.05 3.80
C GLU A 73 -10.77 4.05 3.60
N GLU A 74 -11.40 5.22 3.61
CA GLU A 74 -12.79 5.33 3.22
C GLU A 74 -12.96 4.89 1.76
N PRO A 75 -14.06 4.21 1.40
CA PRO A 75 -14.28 3.78 0.03
C PRO A 75 -14.26 5.00 -0.89
N SER A 76 -13.37 4.97 -1.87
CA SER A 76 -13.26 5.98 -2.91
C SER A 76 -14.64 6.17 -3.54
N GLN A 77 -15.18 7.40 -3.46
CA GLN A 77 -16.42 7.75 -4.16
C GLN A 77 -16.07 7.90 -5.65
N ASP A 78 -16.08 6.79 -6.38
CA ASP A 78 -16.04 6.77 -7.85
C ASP A 78 -17.44 7.00 -8.45
#